data_AF-A0AAV7A368-F1
#
_entry.id   AF-A0AAV7A368-F1
#
_cell.length_a   1.000
_cell.length_b   1.000
_cell.length_c   1.000
_cell.angle_alpha   90.00
_cell.angle_beta   90.00
_cell.angle_gamma   90.00
#
_symmetry.space_group_name_H-M   'P 1'
#
loop_
_entity.id
_entity.type
_entity.pdbx_description
1 polymer ?
#
loop_
_entity_poly.entity_id
_entity_poly.type
_entity_poly.pdbx_seq_one_letter_code
_entity_poly.pdbx_strand_id
1 'polypeptide(L)'
;MGQGGSQELPSLRSTVNPEPQVEFFMDLEPFPDDILVMILSFVQERDLILHCRWVSRRWKHLVDAPSLWRIKCERERRREILHAAEMCPDFQWQRACLKNPFSRNLLRNPCGTGVSHEFQQYGPGVRYVNFTHKGKDTQFWKGWYGPRISNSSVTLKRGGDMEPCR
;
A
#
# COMPACT_ATOMS: atom_id res chain seq x y z
N MET A 1 11.92 -92.64 -18.71
CA MET A 1 12.37 -91.24 -18.47
C MET A 1 11.58 -90.35 -19.40
N GLY A 2 11.00 -89.26 -18.90
CA GLY A 2 10.10 -88.39 -19.68
C GLY A 2 9.03 -87.76 -18.80
N GLN A 3 9.39 -86.72 -18.04
CA GLN A 3 8.42 -85.89 -17.32
C GLN A 3 7.98 -84.75 -18.24
N GLY A 4 6.73 -84.78 -18.70
CA GLY A 4 6.11 -83.67 -19.42
C GLY A 4 5.39 -82.75 -18.44
N GLY A 5 6.11 -81.76 -17.89
CA GLY A 5 5.51 -80.71 -17.06
C GLY A 5 4.94 -79.58 -17.90
N SER A 6 3.69 -79.21 -17.67
CA SER A 6 3.04 -78.05 -18.30
C SER A 6 3.81 -76.77 -17.98
N GLN A 7 4.23 -76.03 -19.01
CA GLN A 7 4.76 -74.67 -18.84
C GLN A 7 3.61 -73.68 -18.75
N GLU A 8 3.28 -73.23 -17.54
CA GLU A 8 2.51 -72.00 -17.36
C GLU A 8 3.43 -70.78 -17.55
N LEU A 9 3.06 -69.90 -18.47
CA LEU A 9 3.73 -68.61 -18.68
C LEU A 9 3.39 -67.67 -17.51
N PRO A 10 4.38 -67.08 -16.82
CA PRO A 10 4.08 -66.09 -15.79
C PRO A 10 3.50 -64.83 -16.44
N SER A 11 2.27 -64.48 -16.03
CA SER A 11 1.59 -63.24 -16.37
C SER A 11 2.51 -62.04 -16.16
N LEU A 12 2.73 -61.22 -17.21
CA LEU A 12 3.29 -59.89 -17.06
C LEU A 12 2.30 -59.04 -16.25
N ARG A 13 2.48 -59.01 -14.92
CA ARG A 13 1.93 -57.94 -14.10
C ARG A 13 2.56 -56.65 -14.56
N SER A 14 1.77 -55.81 -15.23
CA SER A 14 2.13 -54.44 -15.56
C SER A 14 2.49 -53.71 -14.28
N THR A 15 3.80 -53.54 -14.03
CA THR A 15 4.29 -52.62 -13.02
C THR A 15 4.13 -51.21 -13.57
N VAL A 16 2.90 -50.71 -13.47
CA VAL A 16 2.60 -49.27 -13.62
C VAL A 16 3.38 -48.57 -12.51
N ASN A 17 4.56 -48.08 -12.88
CA ASN A 17 5.40 -47.27 -12.02
C ASN A 17 4.63 -45.96 -11.79
N PRO A 18 4.22 -45.61 -10.55
CA PRO A 18 3.52 -44.37 -10.33
C PRO A 18 4.47 -43.23 -10.70
N GLU A 19 4.06 -42.36 -11.62
CA GLU A 19 4.80 -41.14 -11.91
C GLU A 19 5.02 -40.37 -10.59
N PRO A 20 6.21 -39.77 -10.38
CA PRO A 20 6.40 -38.90 -9.23
C PRO A 20 5.42 -37.73 -9.39
N GLN A 21 4.37 -37.72 -8.57
CA GLN A 21 3.46 -36.60 -8.48
C GLN A 21 4.27 -35.40 -8.00
N VAL A 22 4.59 -34.49 -8.93
CA VAL A 22 5.25 -33.24 -8.61
C VAL A 22 4.19 -32.35 -7.93
N GLU A 23 4.00 -32.56 -6.62
CA GLU A 23 3.27 -31.60 -5.80
C GLU A 23 4.01 -30.27 -5.87
N PHE A 24 3.44 -29.32 -6.61
CA PHE A 24 3.81 -27.91 -6.53
C PHE A 24 3.28 -27.31 -5.22
N PHE A 25 3.75 -27.86 -4.11
CA PHE A 25 3.61 -27.25 -2.80
C PHE A 25 4.59 -26.06 -2.76
N MET A 26 4.12 -24.89 -3.24
CA MET A 26 4.80 -23.62 -2.96
C MET A 26 4.59 -23.26 -1.49
N ASP A 27 5.30 -23.99 -0.62
CA ASP A 27 5.39 -23.64 0.78
C ASP A 27 6.16 -22.33 0.92
N LEU A 28 5.54 -21.36 1.57
CA LEU A 28 6.16 -20.06 1.87
C LEU A 28 6.70 -20.01 3.31
N GLU A 29 6.46 -21.04 4.14
CA GLU A 29 7.01 -21.15 5.49
C GLU A 29 8.55 -21.32 5.56
N PRO A 30 9.26 -22.03 4.66
CA PRO A 30 10.71 -22.23 4.80
C PRO A 30 11.56 -21.02 4.39
N PHE A 31 11.01 -20.04 3.65
CA PHE A 31 11.78 -18.86 3.24
C PHE A 31 12.12 -17.94 4.42
N PRO A 32 13.27 -17.24 4.43
CA PRO A 32 13.57 -16.17 5.38
C PRO A 32 12.60 -14.98 5.32
N ASP A 33 12.50 -14.22 6.41
CA ASP A 33 11.61 -13.05 6.51
C ASP A 33 11.90 -11.99 5.43
N ASP A 34 13.16 -11.73 5.09
CA ASP A 34 13.52 -10.74 4.06
C ASP A 34 12.98 -11.12 2.68
N ILE A 35 12.99 -12.42 2.34
CA ILE A 35 12.44 -12.94 1.09
C ILE A 35 10.92 -12.77 1.09
N LEU A 36 10.25 -13.12 2.19
CA LEU A 36 8.81 -12.92 2.34
C LEU A 36 8.43 -11.44 2.27
N VAL A 37 9.20 -10.54 2.87
CA VAL A 37 8.99 -9.09 2.79
C VAL A 37 9.16 -8.59 1.35
N MET A 38 10.18 -9.07 0.62
CA MET A 38 10.33 -8.75 -0.80
C MET A 38 9.13 -9.22 -1.61
N ILE A 39 8.64 -10.46 -1.43
CA ILE A 39 7.46 -10.99 -2.12
C ILE A 39 6.20 -10.19 -1.75
N LEU A 40 5.92 -10.06 -0.45
CA LEU A 40 4.75 -9.34 0.09
C LEU A 40 4.71 -7.89 -0.39
N SER A 41 5.87 -7.25 -0.60
CA SER A 41 5.88 -5.88 -1.09
C SER A 41 5.13 -5.74 -2.43
N PHE A 42 5.11 -6.77 -3.30
CA PHE A 42 4.41 -6.75 -4.61
C PHE A 42 2.89 -6.82 -4.47
N VAL A 43 2.38 -7.30 -3.35
CA VAL A 43 0.94 -7.32 -3.06
C VAL A 43 0.41 -5.90 -2.86
N GLN A 44 -0.83 -5.62 -3.29
CA GLN A 44 -1.46 -4.30 -3.09
C GLN A 44 -1.69 -4.03 -1.59
N GLU A 45 -1.70 -2.76 -1.18
CA GLU A 45 -1.79 -2.39 0.23
C GLU A 45 -3.09 -2.86 0.88
N ARG A 46 -4.18 -2.90 0.12
CA ARG A 46 -5.47 -3.37 0.62
C ARG A 46 -5.42 -4.86 0.94
N ASP A 47 -4.87 -5.66 0.05
CA ASP A 47 -4.78 -7.12 0.22
C ASP A 47 -3.78 -7.50 1.32
N LEU A 48 -2.69 -6.73 1.46
CA LEU A 48 -1.80 -6.87 2.61
C LEU A 48 -2.57 -6.78 3.93
N ILE A 49 -3.44 -5.78 4.09
CA ILE A 49 -4.19 -5.56 5.34
C ILE A 49 -5.38 -6.51 5.50
N LEU A 50 -6.13 -6.76 4.42
CA LEU A 50 -7.40 -7.49 4.47
C LEU A 50 -7.22 -9.01 4.38
N HIS A 51 -6.16 -9.49 3.73
CA HIS A 51 -5.95 -10.90 3.42
C HIS A 51 -4.63 -11.42 4.02
N CYS A 52 -3.48 -10.82 3.69
CA CYS A 52 -2.18 -11.35 4.09
C CYS A 52 -1.97 -11.40 5.63
N ARG A 53 -2.50 -10.43 6.38
CA ARG A 53 -2.45 -10.43 7.87
C ARG A 53 -3.12 -11.63 8.54
N TRP A 54 -3.99 -12.34 7.85
CA TRP A 54 -4.75 -13.47 8.40
C TRP A 54 -4.21 -14.83 7.97
N VAL A 55 -3.21 -14.86 7.06
CA VAL A 55 -2.58 -16.11 6.58
C VAL A 55 -1.84 -16.82 7.72
N SER A 56 -1.03 -16.11 8.50
CA SER A 56 -0.34 -16.66 9.66
C SER A 56 0.09 -15.57 10.64
N ARG A 57 0.44 -15.96 11.88
CA ARG A 57 1.05 -15.04 12.86
C ARG A 57 2.32 -14.37 12.31
N ARG A 58 3.15 -15.13 11.59
CA ARG A 58 4.37 -14.63 10.95
C ARG A 58 4.06 -13.55 9.91
N TRP A 59 3.11 -13.81 9.01
CA TRP A 59 2.69 -12.84 8.00
C TRP A 59 2.09 -11.58 8.64
N LYS A 60 1.30 -11.71 9.71
CA LYS A 60 0.83 -10.57 10.50
C LYS A 60 1.98 -9.72 11.03
N HIS A 61 3.03 -10.31 11.60
CA HIS A 61 4.21 -9.57 12.09
C HIS A 61 4.92 -8.82 10.95
N LEU A 62 5.13 -9.46 9.80
CA LEU A 62 5.77 -8.82 8.64
C LEU A 62 4.92 -7.69 8.04
N VAL A 63 3.59 -7.83 8.00
CA VAL A 63 2.70 -6.79 7.47
C VAL A 63 2.51 -5.62 8.44
N ASP A 64 2.57 -5.86 9.75
CA ASP A 64 2.53 -4.80 10.75
C ASP A 64 3.89 -4.09 10.92
N ALA A 65 4.99 -4.62 10.36
CA ALA A 65 6.33 -4.06 10.48
C ALA A 65 6.62 -2.91 9.49
N PRO A 66 7.33 -1.83 9.90
CA PRO A 66 7.69 -0.72 9.01
C PRO A 66 8.51 -1.10 7.77
N SER A 67 9.35 -2.15 7.87
CA SER A 67 10.28 -2.59 6.82
C SER A 67 9.57 -2.94 5.51
N LEU A 68 8.42 -3.65 5.58
CA LEU A 68 7.62 -4.01 4.40
C LEU A 68 7.14 -2.77 3.66
N TRP A 69 6.59 -1.80 4.39
CA TRP A 69 6.04 -0.58 3.81
C TRP A 69 7.13 0.32 3.23
N ARG A 70 8.31 0.36 3.88
CA ARG A 70 9.50 1.02 3.34
C ARG A 70 9.91 0.38 2.01
N ILE A 71 10.18 -0.92 1.97
CA ILE A 71 10.61 -1.64 0.75
C ILE A 71 9.59 -1.51 -0.38
N LYS A 72 8.28 -1.62 -0.06
CA LYS A 72 7.19 -1.43 -1.02
C LYS A 72 7.21 -0.01 -1.61
N CYS A 73 7.31 1.01 -0.76
CA CYS A 73 7.23 2.41 -1.18
C CYS A 73 8.57 2.90 -1.79
N GLU A 74 9.71 2.25 -1.52
CA GLU A 74 10.98 2.36 -2.27
C GLU A 74 10.85 1.80 -3.68
N ARG A 75 10.43 0.54 -3.84
CA ARG A 75 10.26 -0.11 -5.17
C ARG A 75 9.27 0.64 -6.06
N GLU A 76 8.16 1.09 -5.50
CA GLU A 76 7.15 1.89 -6.21
C GLU A 76 7.57 3.36 -6.42
N ARG A 77 8.78 3.74 -6.00
CA ARG A 77 9.36 5.08 -6.18
C ARG A 77 8.48 6.19 -5.58
N ARG A 78 7.84 5.94 -4.43
CA ARG A 78 6.96 6.90 -3.72
C ARG A 78 7.78 7.94 -2.95
N ARG A 79 8.55 8.75 -3.69
CA ARG A 79 9.52 9.74 -3.18
C ARG A 79 8.97 10.61 -2.05
N GLU A 80 7.77 11.15 -2.18
CA GLU A 80 7.12 11.99 -1.15
C GLU A 80 6.96 11.28 0.20
N ILE A 81 6.63 9.98 0.18
CA ILE A 81 6.46 9.17 1.40
C ILE A 81 7.82 8.86 2.03
N LEU A 82 8.81 8.48 1.21
CA LEU A 82 10.17 8.17 1.67
C LEU A 82 10.80 9.39 2.35
N HIS A 83 10.72 10.54 1.69
CA HIS A 83 11.28 11.78 2.22
C HIS A 83 10.54 12.30 3.46
N ALA A 84 9.21 12.14 3.52
CA ALA A 84 8.47 12.45 4.74
C ALA A 84 8.87 11.54 5.92
N ALA A 85 9.33 10.32 5.65
CA ALA A 85 9.85 9.41 6.69
C ALA A 85 11.25 9.80 7.19
N GLU A 86 12.12 10.34 6.32
CA GLU A 86 13.44 10.87 6.71
C GLU A 86 13.31 12.01 7.75
N MET A 87 12.25 12.80 7.66
CA MET A 87 11.98 13.94 8.55
C MET A 87 11.19 13.59 9.82
N CYS A 88 10.68 12.35 9.95
CA CYS A 88 9.76 11.97 11.02
C CYS A 88 10.21 10.65 11.69
N PRO A 89 10.75 10.68 12.93
CA PRO A 89 11.13 9.46 13.66
C PRO A 89 9.97 8.46 13.79
N ASP A 90 8.78 8.94 14.18
CA ASP A 90 7.56 8.14 14.34
C ASP A 90 6.71 8.06 13.06
N PHE A 91 7.36 7.85 11.90
CA PHE A 91 6.65 7.83 10.62
C PHE A 91 5.68 6.63 10.49
N GLN A 92 4.39 6.93 10.31
CA GLN A 92 3.34 5.92 10.23
C GLN A 92 3.20 5.36 8.81
N TRP A 93 4.23 4.64 8.36
CA TRP A 93 4.41 4.05 7.03
C TRP A 93 3.14 3.45 6.42
N GLN A 94 2.51 2.50 7.12
CA GLN A 94 1.28 1.83 6.70
C GLN A 94 0.16 2.82 6.37
N ARG A 95 -0.07 3.82 7.24
CA ARG A 95 -1.09 4.85 7.01
C ARG A 95 -0.73 5.76 5.83
N ALA A 96 0.55 6.12 5.69
CA ALA A 96 1.02 6.96 4.59
C ALA A 96 0.84 6.27 3.23
N CYS A 97 1.33 5.04 3.09
CA CYS A 97 1.20 4.28 1.83
C CYS A 97 -0.26 3.88 1.53
N LEU A 98 -1.12 3.64 2.53
CA LEU A 98 -2.57 3.41 2.33
C LEU A 98 -3.36 4.68 1.95
N LYS A 99 -3.06 5.83 2.56
CA LYS A 99 -3.83 7.07 2.34
C LYS A 99 -3.35 7.84 1.12
N ASN A 100 -2.08 7.68 0.72
CA ASN A 100 -1.39 8.48 -0.28
C ASN A 100 -1.71 9.99 -0.14
N PRO A 101 -1.27 10.64 0.95
CA PRO A 101 -1.76 11.97 1.35
C PRO A 101 -1.15 13.13 0.54
N PHE A 102 -0.01 12.92 -0.11
CA PHE A 102 0.73 13.92 -0.88
C PHE A 102 0.19 14.08 -2.30
N SER A 103 0.56 15.18 -2.95
CA SER A 103 0.40 15.40 -4.40
C SER A 103 -1.03 15.25 -4.96
N ARG A 104 -2.05 15.47 -4.12
CA ARG A 104 -3.46 15.56 -4.54
C ARG A 104 -4.20 16.64 -3.77
N ASN A 105 -5.30 17.14 -4.34
CA ASN A 105 -6.25 17.96 -3.61
C ASN A 105 -7.00 17.10 -2.57
N LEU A 106 -7.05 17.58 -1.32
CA LEU A 106 -7.82 16.99 -0.23
C LEU A 106 -9.27 17.53 -0.18
N LEU A 107 -9.57 18.62 -0.90
CA LEU A 107 -10.92 19.11 -1.14
C LEU A 107 -11.54 18.42 -2.38
N ARG A 108 -12.86 18.25 -2.35
CA ARG A 108 -13.65 17.75 -3.50
C ARG A 108 -14.10 18.92 -4.39
N ASN A 109 -14.26 18.65 -5.69
CA ASN A 109 -14.79 19.57 -6.71
C ASN A 109 -14.04 20.92 -6.91
N PRO A 110 -12.82 20.91 -7.49
CA PRO A 110 -12.08 22.13 -7.82
C PRO A 110 -12.19 22.52 -9.33
N CYS A 111 -12.45 23.81 -9.68
CA CYS A 111 -12.23 24.45 -11.01
C CYS A 111 -12.25 26.01 -10.90
N GLY A 112 -11.31 26.81 -11.43
CA GLY A 112 -11.18 28.28 -11.17
C GLY A 112 -9.77 28.78 -10.73
N THR A 113 -9.60 29.95 -10.09
CA THR A 113 -8.27 30.55 -9.76
C THR A 113 -8.31 31.64 -8.67
N GLY A 114 -7.20 31.84 -7.93
CA GLY A 114 -6.98 32.99 -7.03
C GLY A 114 -6.83 32.66 -5.53
N VAL A 115 -5.88 33.34 -4.87
CA VAL A 115 -5.46 33.21 -3.45
C VAL A 115 -4.80 31.87 -3.09
N SER A 116 -3.64 31.93 -2.42
CA SER A 116 -2.89 30.78 -1.91
C SER A 116 -2.24 31.13 -0.57
N HIS A 117 -2.13 30.15 0.32
CA HIS A 117 -1.45 30.27 1.62
C HIS A 117 -0.81 28.93 1.97
N GLU A 118 0.29 28.96 2.72
CA GLU A 118 1.04 27.76 3.12
C GLU A 118 1.31 27.78 4.61
N PHE A 119 0.84 26.75 5.31
CA PHE A 119 1.04 26.59 6.75
C PHE A 119 2.30 25.75 6.99
N GLN A 120 3.29 26.33 7.66
CA GLN A 120 4.54 25.66 8.06
C GLN A 120 4.70 25.75 9.59
N GLN A 121 5.48 24.83 10.18
CA GLN A 121 5.87 24.85 11.61
C GLN A 121 4.71 24.97 12.63
N TYR A 122 3.52 24.48 12.29
CA TYR A 122 2.30 24.55 13.13
C TYR A 122 2.27 23.60 14.34
N GLY A 123 3.40 22.95 14.66
CA GLY A 123 3.54 22.00 15.75
C GLY A 123 2.91 20.61 15.52
N PRO A 124 3.22 19.63 16.38
CA PRO A 124 2.64 18.29 16.30
C PRO A 124 1.16 18.31 16.70
N GLY A 125 0.42 17.29 16.26
CA GLY A 125 -0.95 17.02 16.74
C GLY A 125 -2.08 17.50 15.84
N VAL A 126 -1.83 18.27 14.78
CA VAL A 126 -2.88 18.61 13.78
C VAL A 126 -3.43 17.32 13.14
N ARG A 127 -4.77 17.22 13.10
CA ARG A 127 -5.52 16.09 12.52
C ARG A 127 -6.52 16.47 11.45
N TYR A 128 -6.97 17.72 11.44
CA TYR A 128 -8.05 18.21 10.58
C TYR A 128 -7.72 19.62 10.08
N VAL A 129 -8.13 19.92 8.85
CA VAL A 129 -8.14 21.27 8.28
C VAL A 129 -9.60 21.63 8.04
N ASN A 130 -10.09 22.68 8.69
CA ASN A 130 -11.41 23.25 8.39
C ASN A 130 -11.23 24.35 7.34
N PHE A 131 -11.78 24.16 6.15
CA PHE A 131 -11.73 25.13 5.06
C PHE A 131 -13.13 25.71 4.84
N THR A 132 -13.27 27.04 4.90
CA THR A 132 -14.53 27.75 4.69
C THR A 132 -14.27 29.02 3.89
N HIS A 133 -15.01 29.21 2.80
CA HIS A 133 -15.11 30.48 2.08
C HIS A 133 -16.57 30.95 2.05
N LYS A 134 -16.80 32.26 1.91
CA LYS A 134 -18.14 32.85 1.74
C LYS A 134 -18.06 34.06 0.82
N GLY A 135 -19.05 34.22 -0.06
CA GLY A 135 -19.26 35.44 -0.83
C GLY A 135 -20.49 36.18 -0.32
N LYS A 136 -20.44 37.51 -0.31
CA LYS A 136 -21.61 38.38 -0.09
C LYS A 136 -21.68 39.37 -1.24
N ASP A 137 -22.85 39.49 -1.87
CA ASP A 137 -23.10 40.58 -2.82
C ASP A 137 -23.16 41.92 -2.06
N THR A 138 -22.47 42.93 -2.58
CA THR A 138 -22.44 44.29 -2.04
C THR A 138 -23.48 45.21 -2.68
N GLN A 139 -24.06 44.83 -3.82
CA GLN A 139 -25.00 45.67 -4.59
C GLN A 139 -26.47 45.24 -4.46
N PHE A 140 -26.74 44.14 -3.73
CA PHE A 140 -28.06 43.60 -3.43
C PHE A 140 -28.94 43.33 -4.67
N TRP A 141 -28.32 42.94 -5.78
CA TRP A 141 -29.02 42.68 -7.02
C TRP A 141 -29.80 41.36 -6.96
N LYS A 142 -31.00 41.35 -7.53
CA LYS A 142 -31.85 40.15 -7.61
C LYS A 142 -31.25 39.14 -8.60
N GLY A 143 -30.38 38.25 -8.12
CA GLY A 143 -29.81 37.15 -8.90
C GLY A 143 -28.48 36.62 -8.36
N TRP A 144 -27.79 35.80 -9.16
CA TRP A 144 -26.53 35.14 -8.79
C TRP A 144 -25.29 35.96 -9.19
N TYR A 145 -25.24 37.21 -8.71
CA TYR A 145 -24.21 38.21 -9.04
C TYR A 145 -23.10 38.34 -7.97
N GLY A 146 -23.29 37.76 -6.79
CA GLY A 146 -22.26 37.71 -5.75
C GLY A 146 -21.02 36.87 -6.13
N PRO A 147 -19.97 36.89 -5.28
CA PRO A 147 -18.70 36.22 -5.57
C PRO A 147 -18.86 34.72 -5.85
N ARG A 148 -18.29 34.27 -6.98
CA ARG A 148 -18.23 32.85 -7.37
C ARG A 148 -16.87 32.29 -6.95
N ILE A 149 -16.89 31.23 -6.14
CA ILE A 149 -15.66 30.66 -5.55
C ILE A 149 -15.59 29.17 -5.91
N SER A 150 -14.45 28.76 -6.47
CA SER A 150 -14.22 27.42 -6.99
C SER A 150 -12.71 27.19 -7.22
N ASN A 151 -12.26 25.94 -7.44
CA ASN A 151 -10.83 25.52 -7.39
C ASN A 151 -10.16 25.69 -6.02
N SER A 152 -10.97 25.72 -4.96
CA SER A 152 -10.44 25.55 -3.61
C SER A 152 -9.62 24.26 -3.55
N SER A 153 -8.35 24.41 -3.18
CA SER A 153 -7.44 23.29 -3.03
C SER A 153 -6.72 23.34 -1.69
N VAL A 154 -6.57 22.17 -1.09
CA VAL A 154 -5.73 21.94 0.09
C VAL A 154 -4.85 20.76 -0.27
N THR A 155 -3.54 20.95 -0.29
CA THR A 155 -2.56 19.93 -0.64
C THR A 155 -1.56 19.79 0.50
N LEU A 156 -1.14 18.56 0.79
CA LEU A 156 0.00 18.32 1.67
C LEU A 156 1.27 18.40 0.79
N LYS A 157 2.10 19.42 1.02
CA LYS A 157 3.38 19.62 0.32
C LYS A 157 4.54 18.98 1.09
N ARG A 158 5.65 18.72 0.40
CA ARG A 158 6.97 18.50 1.01
C ARG A 158 7.29 19.66 1.94
N GLY A 159 7.73 19.38 3.17
CA GLY A 159 8.44 20.38 3.96
C GLY A 159 9.77 20.68 3.28
N GLY A 160 9.92 21.88 2.72
CA GLY A 160 11.21 22.31 2.18
C GLY A 160 12.20 22.50 3.32
N ASP A 161 13.35 21.84 3.22
CA ASP A 161 14.62 22.04 3.95
C ASP A 161 14.48 22.50 5.42
N MET A 162 13.52 21.91 6.16
CA MET A 162 13.38 22.12 7.60
C MET A 162 14.36 21.20 8.33
N GLU A 163 15.00 21.72 9.39
CA GLU A 163 15.63 20.85 10.39
C GLU A 163 14.59 19.82 10.89
N PRO A 164 14.98 18.55 11.08
CA PRO A 164 14.10 17.57 11.71
C PRO A 164 13.72 18.05 13.10
N CYS A 165 12.46 17.84 13.48
CA CYS A 165 11.98 18.19 14.82
C CYS A 165 12.83 17.46 15.88
N ARG A 166 13.54 18.23 16.70
CA ARG A 166 14.29 17.74 17.87
C ARG A 166 13.35 17.40 19.03
#